data_AF-A0AAE0G1S6-F1
#
_entry.id   AF-A0AAE0G1S6-F1
#
_cell.length_a   1.000
_cell.length_b   1.000
_cell.length_c   1.000
_cell.angle_alpha   90.00
_cell.angle_beta   90.00
_cell.angle_gamma   90.00
#
_symmetry.space_group_name_H-M   'P 1'
#
loop_
_entity.id
_entity.type
_entity.pdbx_description
1 polymer ?
#
loop_
_entity_poly.entity_id
_entity_poly.type
_entity_poly.pdbx_seq_one_letter_code
_entity_poly.pdbx_strand_id
1 'polypeptide(L)'
;SRIQVDAFYLSCISLATVGYGDIYPTSQKGRLFTSIWLLYGTVIMAKAIGGALGYVLERRRREVTWKNFSTSLAQQSLGGFDEDGDGVVSRHEFLSKTLVKLKKVSAEDVRRIDELFEKLDKDKSGTLTEADLQMTEEESREAVEALQEEAT
;
A
#
# COMPACT_ATOMS: atom_id res chain seq x y z
N SER A 1 -27.86 30.53 -23.68
CA SER A 1 -27.91 29.44 -22.69
C SER A 1 -28.05 28.05 -23.33
N ARG A 2 -28.92 27.83 -24.35
CA ARG A 2 -29.14 26.49 -24.96
C ARG A 2 -27.87 25.79 -25.48
N ILE A 3 -27.01 26.50 -26.21
CA ILE A 3 -25.77 25.94 -26.79
C ILE A 3 -24.83 25.31 -25.75
N GLN A 4 -24.75 25.87 -24.54
CA GLN A 4 -23.89 25.33 -23.47
C GLN A 4 -24.46 24.02 -22.91
N VAL A 5 -25.78 23.96 -22.75
CA VAL A 5 -26.49 22.75 -22.30
C VAL A 5 -26.38 21.66 -23.36
N ASP A 6 -26.55 22.00 -24.63
CA ASP A 6 -26.44 21.08 -25.76
C ASP A 6 -25.02 20.50 -25.89
N ALA A 7 -23.99 21.33 -25.68
CA ALA A 7 -22.60 20.90 -25.71
C ALA A 7 -22.24 19.99 -24.52
N PHE A 8 -22.78 20.27 -23.33
CA PHE A 8 -22.63 19.42 -22.16
C PHE A 8 -23.35 18.08 -22.36
N TYR A 9 -24.59 18.12 -22.84
CA TYR A 9 -25.38 16.94 -23.17
C TYR A 9 -24.65 16.05 -24.17
N LEU A 10 -24.20 16.60 -25.30
CA LEU A 10 -23.42 15.89 -26.32
C LEU A 10 -22.17 15.22 -25.70
N SER A 11 -21.44 15.96 -24.87
CA SER A 11 -20.25 15.42 -24.19
C SER A 11 -20.61 14.25 -23.28
N CYS A 12 -21.66 14.37 -22.47
CA CYS A 12 -22.10 13.32 -21.55
C CYS A 12 -22.58 12.07 -22.30
N ILE A 13 -23.44 12.20 -23.31
CA ILE A 13 -23.97 11.03 -24.04
C ILE A 13 -22.90 10.31 -24.86
N SER A 14 -21.92 11.04 -25.38
CA SER A 14 -20.81 10.45 -26.13
C SER A 14 -19.82 9.76 -25.19
N LEU A 15 -19.51 10.35 -24.03
CA LEU A 15 -18.65 9.71 -23.01
C LEU A 15 -19.34 8.52 -22.33
N ALA A 16 -20.65 8.56 -22.19
CA ALA A 16 -21.47 7.42 -21.77
C ALA A 16 -21.61 6.35 -22.86
N THR A 17 -21.04 6.57 -24.05
CA THR A 17 -21.10 5.68 -25.23
C THR A 17 -22.51 5.41 -25.77
N VAL A 18 -23.50 6.22 -25.36
CA VAL A 18 -24.88 6.13 -25.82
C VAL A 18 -25.03 6.70 -27.23
N GLY A 19 -24.54 7.94 -27.44
CA GLY A 19 -24.40 8.55 -28.77
C GLY A 19 -25.67 8.59 -29.63
N TYR A 20 -26.75 9.21 -29.15
CA TYR A 20 -28.01 9.32 -29.90
C TYR A 20 -27.91 10.00 -31.28
N GLY A 21 -26.92 10.90 -31.45
CA GLY A 21 -26.69 11.59 -32.72
C GLY A 21 -27.74 12.66 -33.07
N ASP A 22 -28.55 13.05 -32.09
CA ASP A 22 -29.56 14.10 -32.17
C ASP A 22 -28.95 15.51 -32.19
N ILE A 23 -27.82 15.68 -31.49
CA ILE A 23 -27.03 16.93 -31.47
C ILE A 23 -25.63 16.65 -32.01
N TYR A 24 -25.16 17.46 -32.96
CA TYR A 24 -23.81 17.37 -33.50
C TYR A 24 -23.32 18.72 -34.04
N PRO A 25 -22.00 18.98 -34.01
CA PRO A 25 -21.44 20.18 -34.61
C PRO A 25 -21.61 20.15 -36.14
N THR A 26 -22.29 21.15 -36.68
CA THR A 26 -22.49 21.29 -38.14
C THR A 26 -21.30 21.94 -38.84
N SER A 27 -20.53 22.78 -38.13
CA SER A 27 -19.37 23.47 -38.67
C SER A 27 -18.13 22.58 -38.73
N GLN A 28 -17.28 22.76 -39.75
CA GLN A 28 -16.06 21.96 -39.92
C GLN A 28 -15.08 22.11 -38.74
N LYS A 29 -14.93 23.33 -38.22
CA LYS A 29 -14.11 23.61 -37.03
C LYS A 29 -14.69 22.97 -35.77
N GLY A 30 -16.01 23.03 -35.59
CA GLY A 30 -16.70 22.40 -34.46
C GLY A 30 -16.53 20.89 -34.46
N ARG A 31 -16.65 20.22 -35.62
CA ARG A 31 -16.41 18.78 -35.75
C ARG A 31 -15.02 18.39 -35.29
N LEU A 32 -13.98 19.07 -35.79
CA LEU A 32 -12.60 18.78 -35.42
C LEU A 32 -12.37 18.95 -33.91
N PHE A 33 -12.87 20.05 -33.34
CA PHE A 33 -12.78 20.30 -31.90
C PHE A 33 -13.47 19.20 -31.09
N THR A 34 -14.71 18.87 -31.43
CA THR A 34 -15.47 17.84 -30.72
C THR A 34 -14.80 16.46 -30.83
N SER A 35 -14.22 16.11 -31.97
CA SER A 35 -13.48 14.85 -32.12
C SER A 35 -12.29 14.76 -31.15
N ILE A 36 -11.47 15.82 -31.06
CA ILE A 36 -10.33 15.86 -30.14
C ILE A 36 -10.80 15.83 -28.69
N TRP A 37 -11.86 16.60 -28.38
CA TRP A 37 -12.46 16.66 -27.05
C TRP A 37 -12.98 15.30 -26.58
N LEU A 38 -13.69 14.57 -27.44
CA LEU A 38 -14.22 13.24 -27.10
C LEU A 38 -13.10 12.23 -26.88
N LEU A 39 -12.06 12.21 -27.72
CA LEU A 39 -10.90 11.32 -27.52
C LEU A 39 -10.24 11.58 -26.16
N TYR A 40 -10.00 12.85 -25.83
CA TYR A 40 -9.43 13.24 -24.54
C TYR A 40 -10.34 12.85 -23.37
N GLY A 41 -11.64 13.13 -23.47
CA GLY A 41 -12.62 12.78 -22.45
C GLY A 41 -12.73 11.28 -22.23
N THR A 42 -12.66 10.46 -23.28
CA THR A 42 -12.67 9.00 -23.17
C THR A 42 -11.47 8.48 -22.39
N VAL A 43 -10.27 9.05 -22.58
CA VAL A 43 -9.07 8.66 -21.80
C VAL A 43 -9.27 8.99 -20.31
N ILE A 44 -9.79 10.17 -19.99
CA ILE A 44 -10.08 10.55 -18.59
C ILE A 44 -11.13 9.61 -18.00
N MET A 45 -12.22 9.35 -18.72
CA MET A 45 -13.30 8.48 -18.28
C MET A 45 -12.78 7.05 -18.02
N ALA A 46 -11.95 6.51 -18.91
CA ALA A 46 -11.33 5.19 -18.73
C ALA A 46 -10.47 5.13 -17.45
N LYS A 47 -9.67 6.17 -17.16
CA LYS A 47 -8.88 6.25 -15.92
C LYS A 47 -9.78 6.36 -14.69
N ALA A 48 -10.85 7.14 -14.75
CA ALA A 48 -11.80 7.29 -13.65
C ALA A 48 -12.50 5.96 -13.33
N ILE A 49 -12.98 5.25 -14.35
CA ILE A 49 -13.58 3.91 -14.20
C ILE A 49 -12.54 2.92 -13.64
N GLY A 50 -11.32 2.91 -14.17
CA GLY A 50 -10.23 2.05 -13.67
C GLY A 50 -9.90 2.31 -12.20
N GLY A 51 -9.83 3.58 -11.78
CA GLY A 51 -9.61 3.96 -10.39
C GLY A 51 -10.78 3.57 -9.47
N ALA A 52 -12.02 3.79 -9.91
CA ALA A 52 -13.22 3.40 -9.16
C ALA A 52 -13.31 1.87 -8.98
N LEU A 53 -13.06 1.11 -10.05
CA LEU A 53 -12.98 -0.34 -10.01
C LEU A 53 -11.85 -0.82 -9.10
N GLY A 54 -10.65 -0.23 -9.21
CA GLY A 54 -9.53 -0.50 -8.33
C GLY A 54 -9.89 -0.31 -6.86
N TYR A 55 -10.51 0.83 -6.52
CA TYR A 55 -10.96 1.14 -5.17
C TYR A 55 -11.99 0.12 -4.63
N VAL A 56 -12.98 -0.27 -5.46
CA VAL A 56 -13.99 -1.27 -5.07
C VAL A 56 -13.36 -2.65 -4.88
N LEU A 57 -12.46 -3.06 -5.77
CA LEU A 57 -11.74 -4.34 -5.67
C LEU A 57 -10.84 -4.37 -4.43
N GLU A 58 -10.13 -3.29 -4.12
CA GLU A 58 -9.31 -3.18 -2.92
C GLU A 58 -10.14 -3.26 -1.63
N ARG A 59 -11.32 -2.63 -1.61
CA ARG A 59 -12.28 -2.76 -0.50
C ARG A 59 -12.69 -4.21 -0.29
N ARG A 60 -13.06 -4.92 -1.36
CA ARG A 60 -13.42 -6.36 -1.30
C ARG A 60 -12.25 -7.24 -0.90
N ARG A 61 -11.04 -6.93 -1.37
CA ARG A 61 -9.85 -7.73 -1.11
C ARG A 61 -9.53 -7.83 0.39
N ARG A 62 -9.76 -6.76 1.17
CA ARG A 62 -9.49 -6.77 2.62
C ARG A 62 -10.28 -7.85 3.36
N GLU A 63 -11.55 -8.04 3.02
CA GLU A 63 -12.42 -9.02 3.67
C GLU A 63 -12.10 -10.45 3.23
N VAL A 64 -11.81 -10.63 1.94
CA VAL A 64 -11.47 -11.94 1.37
C VAL A 64 -10.11 -12.41 1.88
N THR A 65 -9.12 -11.52 1.99
CA THR A 65 -7.79 -11.88 2.50
C THR A 65 -7.87 -12.38 3.94
N TRP A 66 -8.69 -11.78 4.81
CA TRP A 66 -8.83 -12.23 6.20
C TRP A 66 -9.46 -13.63 6.29
N LYS A 67 -10.56 -13.86 5.57
CA LYS A 67 -11.24 -15.17 5.55
C LYS A 67 -10.35 -16.26 4.97
N ASN A 68 -9.67 -15.97 3.85
CA ASN A 68 -8.75 -16.91 3.23
C ASN A 68 -7.56 -17.21 4.15
N PHE A 69 -7.07 -16.21 4.88
CA PHE A 69 -5.98 -16.39 5.83
C PHE A 69 -6.37 -17.31 6.99
N SER A 70 -7.50 -17.08 7.66
CA SER A 70 -7.95 -17.93 8.77
C SER A 70 -8.20 -19.38 8.34
N THR A 71 -8.78 -19.58 7.14
CA THR A 71 -8.99 -20.91 6.58
C THR A 71 -7.68 -21.57 6.20
N SER A 72 -6.76 -20.83 5.57
CA SER A 72 -5.42 -21.33 5.24
C SER A 72 -4.59 -21.65 6.48
N LEU A 73 -4.73 -20.90 7.58
CA LEU A 73 -4.08 -21.20 8.85
C LEU A 73 -4.60 -22.50 9.45
N ALA A 74 -5.92 -22.70 9.44
CA ALA A 74 -6.53 -23.93 9.94
C ALA A 74 -6.06 -25.17 9.16
N GLN A 75 -5.61 -24.98 7.90
CA GLN A 75 -5.22 -26.06 7.00
C GLN A 75 -3.70 -26.21 6.83
N GLN A 76 -2.90 -25.19 7.19
CA GLN A 76 -1.44 -25.26 7.20
C GLN A 76 -0.94 -25.86 8.50
N SER A 77 0.09 -26.70 8.41
CA SER A 77 0.90 -27.07 9.56
C SER A 77 1.61 -25.81 10.08
N LEU A 78 1.50 -25.56 11.39
CA LEU A 78 2.11 -24.41 12.06
C LEU A 78 3.64 -24.33 11.89
N GLY A 79 4.30 -25.42 11.48
CA GLY A 79 5.74 -25.45 11.22
C GLY A 79 6.25 -24.56 10.08
N GLY A 80 5.37 -23.84 9.36
CA GLY A 80 5.79 -22.76 8.47
C GLY A 80 5.82 -21.36 9.11
N PHE A 81 5.42 -21.26 10.39
CA PHE A 81 5.46 -20.02 11.19
C PHE A 81 6.64 -19.97 12.14
N ASP A 82 7.05 -21.13 12.63
CA ASP A 82 8.27 -21.35 13.41
C ASP A 82 9.51 -21.08 12.53
N GLU A 83 10.14 -19.92 12.74
CA GLU A 83 11.35 -19.50 12.01
C GLU A 83 12.64 -19.87 12.73
N ASP A 84 12.61 -19.87 14.06
CA ASP A 84 13.78 -20.19 14.88
C ASP A 84 13.98 -21.70 15.08
N GLY A 85 12.97 -22.51 14.73
CA GLY A 85 12.99 -23.96 14.79
C GLY A 85 12.85 -24.51 16.21
N ASP A 86 12.32 -23.72 17.14
CA ASP A 86 12.16 -24.10 18.55
C ASP A 86 10.97 -25.07 18.78
N GLY A 87 10.16 -25.30 17.74
CA GLY A 87 9.02 -26.20 17.74
C GLY A 87 7.75 -25.61 18.36
N VAL A 88 7.79 -24.35 18.79
CA VAL A 88 6.61 -23.55 19.15
C VAL A 88 6.44 -22.40 18.16
N VAL A 89 5.33 -21.67 18.27
CA VAL A 89 5.13 -20.46 17.47
C VAL A 89 4.88 -19.33 18.43
N SER A 90 5.84 -18.40 18.49
CA SER A 90 5.76 -17.25 19.37
C SER A 90 4.76 -16.21 18.85
N ARG A 91 4.37 -15.27 19.73
CA ARG A 91 3.47 -14.17 19.34
C ARG A 91 4.11 -13.27 18.27
N HIS A 92 5.42 -13.06 18.31
CA HIS A 92 6.15 -12.27 17.31
C HIS A 92 6.06 -12.97 15.95
N GLU A 93 6.40 -14.26 15.87
CA GLU A 93 6.38 -15.03 14.62
C GLU A 93 4.99 -15.11 14.01
N PHE A 94 3.97 -15.35 14.85
CA PHE A 94 2.60 -15.34 14.38
C PHE A 94 2.23 -13.97 13.81
N LEU A 95 2.56 -12.88 14.51
CA LEU A 95 2.21 -11.52 14.09
C LEU A 95 2.97 -11.10 12.83
N SER A 96 4.29 -11.26 12.80
CA SER A 96 5.16 -10.84 11.69
C SER A 96 4.77 -11.57 10.40
N LYS A 97 4.63 -12.90 10.45
CA LYS A 97 4.22 -13.72 9.31
C LYS A 97 2.80 -13.44 8.86
N THR A 98 1.88 -13.22 9.81
CA THR A 98 0.50 -12.84 9.48
C THR A 98 0.46 -11.49 8.77
N LEU A 99 1.17 -10.48 9.26
CA LEU A 99 1.18 -9.14 8.66
C LEU A 99 1.76 -9.15 7.24
N VAL A 100 2.82 -9.92 7.00
CA VAL A 100 3.43 -10.11 5.67
C VAL A 100 2.49 -10.89 4.74
N LYS A 101 1.93 -12.02 5.19
CA LYS A 101 0.96 -12.81 4.39
C LYS A 101 -0.30 -12.01 4.04
N LEU A 102 -0.76 -11.14 4.96
CA LEU A 102 -1.89 -10.24 4.73
C LEU A 102 -1.55 -9.04 3.81
N LYS A 103 -0.29 -8.91 3.35
CA LYS A 103 0.23 -7.79 2.55
C LYS A 103 -0.04 -6.43 3.18
N LYS A 104 -0.10 -6.38 4.52
CA LYS A 104 -0.28 -5.14 5.28
C LYS A 104 1.03 -4.41 5.47
N VAL A 105 2.10 -5.18 5.55
CA VAL A 105 3.47 -4.73 5.75
C VAL A 105 4.32 -5.51 4.74
N SER A 106 5.30 -4.86 4.11
CA SER A 106 6.22 -5.58 3.23
C SER A 106 7.20 -6.41 4.08
N ALA A 107 7.74 -7.49 3.52
CA ALA A 107 8.77 -8.27 4.21
C ALA A 107 10.03 -7.43 4.49
N GLU A 108 10.28 -6.40 3.68
CA GLU A 108 11.38 -5.46 3.88
C GLU A 108 11.13 -4.56 5.09
N ASP A 109 9.91 -4.05 5.27
CA ASP A 109 9.58 -3.23 6.43
C ASP A 109 9.69 -4.03 7.73
N VAL A 110 9.28 -5.31 7.72
CA VAL A 110 9.45 -6.19 8.88
C VAL A 110 10.93 -6.38 9.20
N ARG A 111 11.77 -6.68 8.20
CA ARG A 111 13.22 -6.80 8.40
C ARG A 111 13.85 -5.55 8.97
N ARG A 112 13.48 -4.36 8.48
CA ARG A 112 14.00 -3.09 9.01
C ARG A 112 13.62 -2.91 10.49
N ILE A 113 12.41 -3.31 10.87
CA ILE A 113 11.97 -3.24 12.27
C ILE A 113 12.73 -4.26 13.12
N ASP A 114 12.94 -5.48 12.62
CA ASP A 114 13.70 -6.51 13.32
C ASP A 114 15.17 -6.11 13.49
N GLU A 115 15.82 -5.55 12.45
CA GLU A 115 17.20 -5.01 12.53
C GLU A 115 17.32 -3.88 13.55
N LEU A 116 16.32 -3.00 13.60
CA LEU A 116 16.26 -1.95 14.63
C LEU A 116 16.09 -2.56 16.02
N PHE A 117 15.24 -3.57 16.15
CA PHE A 117 15.03 -4.25 17.41
C PHE A 117 16.32 -4.92 17.91
N GLU A 118 17.02 -5.69 17.07
CA GLU A 118 18.31 -6.32 17.44
C GLU A 118 19.39 -5.30 17.80
N LYS A 119 19.38 -4.13 17.16
CA LYS A 119 20.31 -3.06 17.50
C LYS A 119 20.05 -2.47 18.89
N LEU A 120 18.77 -2.41 19.29
CA LEU A 120 18.36 -1.87 20.58
C LEU A 120 18.38 -2.95 21.68
N ASP A 121 18.10 -4.20 21.36
CA ASP A 121 18.08 -5.36 22.27
C ASP A 121 19.51 -5.89 22.49
N LYS A 122 20.27 -5.19 23.35
CA LYS A 122 21.68 -5.47 23.60
C LYS A 122 21.89 -6.77 24.35
N ASP A 123 20.99 -7.07 25.29
CA ASP A 123 21.04 -8.31 26.05
C ASP A 123 20.48 -9.51 25.27
N LYS A 124 19.89 -9.28 24.09
CA LYS A 124 19.24 -10.28 23.22
C LYS A 124 18.18 -11.07 23.97
N SER A 125 17.51 -10.43 24.93
CA SER A 125 16.45 -11.04 25.71
C SER A 125 15.19 -11.29 24.88
N GLY A 126 15.10 -10.69 23.68
CA GLY A 126 13.88 -10.67 22.86
C GLY A 126 12.86 -9.66 23.40
N THR A 127 13.27 -8.79 24.33
CA THR A 127 12.45 -7.73 24.93
C THR A 127 13.24 -6.44 25.00
N LEU A 128 12.58 -5.30 24.76
CA LEU A 128 13.22 -4.00 24.97
C LEU A 128 12.87 -3.49 26.36
N THR A 129 13.88 -3.36 27.20
CA THR A 129 13.76 -2.85 28.56
C THR A 129 14.42 -1.47 28.69
N GLU A 130 14.15 -0.77 29.79
CA GLU A 130 14.84 0.49 30.10
C GLU A 130 16.35 0.30 30.27
N ALA A 131 16.78 -0.90 30.68
CA ALA A 131 18.20 -1.24 30.81
C ALA A 131 18.89 -1.26 29.44
N ASP A 132 18.25 -1.78 28.41
CA ASP A 132 18.81 -1.81 27.04
C ASP A 132 19.01 -0.40 26.47
N LEU A 133 18.08 0.51 26.77
CA LEU A 133 18.20 1.92 26.40
C LEU A 133 19.36 2.60 27.13
N GLN A 134 19.52 2.33 28.43
CA GLN A 134 20.64 2.86 29.22
C GLN A 134 21.98 2.34 28.72
N MET A 135 22.09 1.05 28.41
CA MET A 135 23.32 0.46 27.86
C MET A 135 23.68 1.08 26.49
N THR A 136 22.68 1.40 25.68
CA THR A 136 22.88 2.08 24.40
C THR A 136 23.36 3.52 24.57
N GLU A 137 22.83 4.25 25.56
CA GLU A 137 23.29 5.60 25.92
C GLU A 137 24.71 5.59 26.51
N GLU A 138 25.05 4.58 27.31
CA GLU A 138 26.38 4.44 27.92
C GLU A 138 27.44 4.11 26.85
N GLU A 139 27.18 3.16 25.95
CA GLU A 139 28.06 2.87 24.81
C GLU A 139 28.28 4.09 23.90
N SER A 140 27.20 4.85 23.63
CA SER A 140 27.31 6.03 22.78
C SER A 140 28.07 7.18 23.46
N ARG A 141 27.99 7.28 24.78
CA ARG A 141 28.79 8.23 25.56
C ARG A 141 30.28 7.83 25.60
N GLU A 142 30.59 6.56 25.86
CA GLU A 142 31.96 6.05 25.86
C GLU A 142 32.62 6.17 24.47
N ALA A 143 31.89 5.90 23.40
CA ALA A 143 32.39 6.07 22.03
C ALA A 143 32.73 7.54 21.69
N VAL A 144 31.97 8.50 22.23
CA VAL A 144 32.25 9.94 22.06
C VAL A 144 33.48 10.36 22.84
N GLU A 145 33.65 9.87 24.08
CA GLU A 145 34.83 10.16 24.91
C GLU A 145 36.12 9.58 24.27
N ALA A 146 36.08 8.35 23.73
CA ALA A 146 37.23 7.73 23.06
C ALA A 146 37.67 8.49 21.78
N LEU A 147 36.72 8.99 20.98
CA LEU A 147 37.03 9.80 19.79
C LEU A 147 37.64 11.16 20.13
N GLN A 148 37.36 11.71 21.31
CA GLN A 148 37.97 12.95 21.79
C GLN A 148 39.41 12.73 22.26
N GLU A 149 39.71 11.57 22.87
CA GLU A 149 41.06 11.21 23.29
C GLU A 149 42.00 10.88 22.12
N GLU A 150 41.55 10.18 21.08
CA GLU A 150 42.37 9.92 19.88
C GLU A 150 42.68 11.19 19.06
N ALA A 151 41.88 12.24 19.22
CA ALA A 151 42.05 13.53 18.53
C ALA A 151 43.00 14.51 19.23
N THR A 152 43.54 14.15 20.41
CA THR A 152 44.44 14.98 21.24
C THR A 152 45.86 14.44 21.24
#